data_AF-A0A967F7J5-F1
#
_entry.id   AF-A0A967F7J5-F1
#
_cell.length_a   1.000
_cell.length_b   1.000
_cell.length_c   1.000
_cell.angle_alpha   90.00
_cell.angle_beta   90.00
_cell.angle_gamma   90.00
#
_symmetry.space_group_name_H-M   'P 1'
#
loop_
_entity.id
_entity.type
_entity.pdbx_description
1 polymer ?
#
loop_
_entity_poly.entity_id
_entity_poly.type
_entity_poly.pdbx_seq_one_letter_code
_entity_poly.pdbx_strand_id
1 'polypeptide(L)'
;MPRILRVFISSAALLVSAQAWAEPLFDSHDLLELSMPVDFEALCRPSEDPGCDYTPTVFGYRDADGVERTVPIEIRRRDGWRAQQTNCQVPTLFVRFDEAETAGTPFEGQTELALTSHCGKGVAAPNVRSRALPDQFESYVINEYLGYRMFNLVTDFSLRVRLLRIRYTDPDNPRRYFTRDAFFAEHFESLAERLGAELMADGQFDPGRLGLDEAVRLALFQYMIGNTDWSIAGQDNVILLQMPGGRQVPVLYDLDQSGLVNAHYARPAPGLPIRTVKQRHYLGYCHAGTDWEALFSQFRAARDDIISLLVQTPGFGRGERRMTGAYLDS
;
A
#
# COMPACT_ATOMS: atom_id res chain seq x y z
N MET A 1 -19.73 -13.03 73.86
CA MET A 1 -19.75 -12.24 72.61
C MET A 1 -18.53 -12.64 71.78
N PRO A 2 -18.69 -13.30 70.62
CA PRO A 2 -17.56 -13.76 69.81
C PRO A 2 -17.05 -12.61 68.93
N ARG A 3 -15.73 -12.40 68.92
CA ARG A 3 -15.06 -11.46 68.00
C ARG A 3 -14.81 -12.18 66.67
N ILE A 4 -15.55 -11.78 65.65
CA ILE A 4 -15.38 -12.24 64.26
C ILE A 4 -14.14 -11.54 63.68
N LEU A 5 -13.11 -12.31 63.36
CA LEU A 5 -11.92 -11.84 62.65
C LEU A 5 -12.24 -11.77 61.15
N ARG A 6 -12.39 -10.55 60.60
CA ARG A 6 -12.56 -10.34 59.16
C ARG A 6 -11.18 -10.39 58.49
N VAL A 7 -10.93 -11.45 57.73
CA VAL A 7 -9.79 -11.54 56.82
C VAL A 7 -10.14 -10.73 55.56
N PHE A 8 -9.41 -9.64 55.32
CA PHE A 8 -9.46 -8.91 54.05
C PHE A 8 -8.54 -9.62 53.05
N ILE A 9 -9.12 -10.29 52.06
CA ILE A 9 -8.39 -10.75 50.88
C ILE A 9 -8.26 -9.53 49.96
N SER A 10 -7.06 -8.95 49.91
CA SER A 10 -6.74 -7.91 48.94
C SER A 10 -6.45 -8.59 47.61
N SER A 11 -7.42 -8.57 46.70
CA SER A 11 -7.21 -8.95 45.31
C SER A 11 -6.36 -7.88 44.64
N ALA A 12 -5.05 -8.11 44.55
CA ALA A 12 -4.18 -7.31 43.71
C ALA A 12 -4.55 -7.58 42.25
N ALA A 13 -5.27 -6.65 41.62
CA ALA A 13 -5.45 -6.64 40.18
C ALA A 13 -4.07 -6.36 39.55
N LEU A 14 -3.50 -7.38 38.90
CA LEU A 14 -2.36 -7.20 38.01
C LEU A 14 -2.84 -6.35 36.83
N LEU A 15 -2.54 -5.06 36.87
CA LEU A 15 -2.59 -4.21 35.68
C LEU A 15 -1.51 -4.73 34.73
N VAL A 16 -1.92 -5.52 33.74
CA VAL A 16 -1.11 -5.75 32.55
C VAL A 16 -1.10 -4.41 31.82
N SER A 17 -0.04 -3.63 32.00
CA SER A 17 0.24 -2.53 31.08
C SER A 17 0.50 -3.15 29.71
N ALA A 18 -0.47 -3.02 28.80
CA ALA A 18 -0.19 -3.20 27.38
C ALA A 18 0.86 -2.14 27.02
N GLN A 19 2.11 -2.57 26.88
CA GLN A 19 3.17 -1.69 26.45
C GLN A 19 2.83 -1.31 25.01
N ALA A 20 2.40 -0.06 24.82
CA ALA A 20 2.02 0.45 23.52
C ALA A 20 3.18 0.28 22.53
N TRP A 21 2.85 -0.10 21.30
CA TRP A 21 3.79 0.02 20.19
C TRP A 21 4.26 1.48 20.10
N ALA A 22 5.58 1.67 19.99
CA ALA A 22 6.20 2.97 20.18
C ALA A 22 5.84 3.98 19.07
N GLU A 23 5.48 3.51 17.88
CA GLU A 23 5.19 4.34 16.71
C GLU A 23 3.96 3.81 15.95
N PRO A 24 3.07 4.70 15.45
CA PRO A 24 1.99 4.32 14.55
C PRO A 24 2.47 3.59 13.29
N LEU A 25 1.63 2.74 12.70
CA LEU A 25 1.98 1.86 11.57
C LEU A 25 2.80 2.52 10.46
N PHE A 26 2.38 3.71 10.05
CA PHE A 26 2.92 4.43 8.90
C PHE A 26 4.02 5.43 9.23
N ASP A 27 4.28 5.67 10.50
CA ASP A 27 5.32 6.60 10.94
C ASP A 27 6.69 5.92 10.99
N SER A 28 6.70 4.58 11.07
CA SER A 28 7.88 3.76 10.92
C SER A 28 8.02 3.25 9.48
N HIS A 29 9.24 3.03 9.02
CA HIS A 29 9.55 2.42 7.71
C HIS A 29 10.38 1.14 7.77
N ASP A 30 10.65 0.65 8.98
CA ASP A 30 11.27 -0.65 9.19
C ASP A 30 10.43 -1.80 8.62
N LEU A 31 11.07 -2.93 8.31
CA LEU A 31 10.35 -4.09 7.83
C LEU A 31 9.46 -4.66 8.94
N LEU A 32 8.14 -4.72 8.73
CA LEU A 32 7.23 -5.40 9.64
C LEU A 32 7.05 -6.86 9.19
N GLU A 33 7.51 -7.81 10.01
CA GLU A 33 7.33 -9.24 9.75
C GLU A 33 6.01 -9.74 10.33
N LEU A 34 5.21 -10.39 9.48
CA LEU A 34 3.90 -10.92 9.84
C LEU A 34 3.78 -12.40 9.44
N SER A 35 2.85 -13.10 10.06
CA SER A 35 2.33 -14.37 9.57
C SER A 35 0.81 -14.32 9.45
N MET A 36 0.28 -14.96 8.42
CA MET A 36 -1.16 -14.97 8.15
C MET A 36 -1.57 -16.36 7.65
N PRO A 37 -2.31 -17.15 8.45
CA PRO A 37 -2.97 -18.34 7.96
C PRO A 37 -4.01 -17.95 6.90
N VAL A 38 -3.96 -18.54 5.72
CA VAL A 38 -4.92 -18.19 4.64
C VAL A 38 -5.02 -19.30 3.60
N ASP A 39 -6.26 -19.61 3.23
CA ASP A 39 -6.57 -20.35 2.01
C ASP A 39 -7.02 -19.36 0.93
N PHE A 40 -6.10 -18.99 0.05
CA PHE A 40 -6.37 -18.07 -1.05
C PHE A 40 -7.36 -18.63 -2.07
N GLU A 41 -7.53 -19.94 -2.19
CA GLU A 41 -8.47 -20.54 -3.13
C GLU A 41 -9.91 -20.44 -2.59
N ALA A 42 -10.09 -20.57 -1.27
CA ALA A 42 -11.37 -20.46 -0.60
C ALA A 42 -11.93 -19.03 -0.51
N LEU A 43 -11.08 -17.99 -0.62
CA LEU A 43 -11.56 -16.60 -0.61
C LEU A 43 -12.52 -16.35 -1.78
N CYS A 44 -13.71 -15.84 -1.50
CA CYS A 44 -14.66 -15.43 -2.54
C CYS A 44 -14.08 -14.31 -3.43
N ARG A 45 -14.71 -14.08 -4.60
CA ARG A 45 -14.31 -13.03 -5.55
C ARG A 45 -15.46 -12.04 -5.74
N PRO A 46 -15.31 -10.75 -5.41
CA PRO A 46 -16.42 -9.80 -5.56
C PRO A 46 -16.88 -9.65 -7.01
N SER A 47 -15.97 -9.77 -7.98
CA SER A 47 -16.31 -9.80 -9.41
C SER A 47 -17.18 -10.98 -9.85
N GLU A 48 -17.20 -12.08 -9.09
CA GLU A 48 -17.97 -13.30 -9.40
C GLU A 48 -19.21 -13.43 -8.50
N ASP A 49 -19.12 -12.97 -7.26
CA ASP A 49 -20.16 -13.06 -6.24
C ASP A 49 -20.38 -11.69 -5.56
N PRO A 50 -21.52 -11.02 -5.81
CA PRO A 50 -21.88 -9.75 -5.17
C PRO A 50 -22.05 -9.83 -3.64
N GLY A 51 -22.26 -11.04 -3.09
CA GLY A 51 -22.33 -11.30 -1.66
C GLY A 51 -20.97 -11.56 -1.01
N CYS A 52 -19.87 -11.40 -1.75
CA CYS A 52 -18.53 -11.66 -1.25
C CYS A 52 -18.15 -10.68 -0.13
N ASP A 53 -17.98 -11.23 1.07
CA ASP A 53 -17.66 -10.49 2.28
C ASP A 53 -16.28 -10.87 2.81
N TYR A 54 -15.88 -10.22 3.91
CA TYR A 54 -14.62 -10.49 4.59
C TYR A 54 -14.61 -11.88 5.22
N THR A 55 -13.43 -12.51 5.21
CA THR A 55 -13.16 -13.80 5.84
C THR A 55 -12.24 -13.59 7.04
N PRO A 56 -12.59 -14.07 8.24
CA PRO A 56 -11.77 -13.90 9.42
C PRO A 56 -10.47 -14.71 9.35
N THR A 57 -9.39 -14.14 9.87
CA THR A 57 -8.10 -14.81 10.14
C THR A 57 -7.34 -14.03 11.22
N VAL A 58 -6.03 -14.22 11.35
CA VAL A 58 -5.17 -13.51 12.29
C VAL A 58 -3.88 -13.06 11.61
N PHE A 59 -3.34 -11.92 12.05
CA PHE A 59 -1.92 -11.65 11.92
C PHE A 59 -1.19 -12.11 13.17
N GLY A 60 -0.15 -12.94 12.99
CA GLY A 60 0.89 -13.14 14.00
C GLY A 60 2.05 -12.19 13.76
N TYR A 61 2.58 -11.56 14.80
CA TYR A 61 3.73 -10.65 14.74
C TYR A 61 4.53 -10.71 16.04
N ARG A 62 5.76 -10.18 16.00
CA ARG A 62 6.62 -10.09 17.19
C ARG A 62 6.61 -8.67 17.74
N ASP A 63 6.33 -8.53 19.04
CA ASP A 63 6.39 -7.22 19.72
C ASP A 63 7.81 -6.75 20.01
N ALA A 64 7.94 -5.53 20.55
CA ALA A 64 9.24 -4.92 20.85
C ALA A 64 10.07 -5.72 21.86
N ASP A 65 9.43 -6.53 22.71
CA ASP A 65 10.08 -7.43 23.68
C ASP A 65 10.46 -8.78 23.06
N GLY A 66 10.15 -8.99 21.77
CA GLY A 66 10.43 -10.22 21.07
C GLY A 66 9.39 -11.31 21.29
N VAL A 67 8.24 -11.00 21.91
CA VAL A 67 7.16 -11.94 22.20
C VAL A 67 6.23 -12.06 20.98
N GLU A 68 5.86 -13.29 20.63
CA GLU A 68 4.87 -13.55 19.59
C GLU A 68 3.46 -13.14 20.07
N ARG A 69 2.80 -12.31 19.27
CA ARG A 69 1.45 -11.80 19.49
C ARG A 69 0.58 -12.11 18.28
N THR A 70 -0.72 -12.06 18.48
CA THR A 70 -1.70 -12.20 17.40
C THR A 70 -2.72 -11.08 17.48
N VAL A 71 -3.18 -10.61 16.32
CA VAL A 71 -4.32 -9.68 16.18
C VAL A 71 -5.35 -10.32 15.24
N PRO A 72 -6.61 -10.50 15.69
CA PRO A 72 -7.71 -10.86 14.80
C PRO A 72 -7.88 -9.84 13.68
N ILE A 73 -8.08 -10.33 12.47
CA ILE A 73 -8.33 -9.52 11.28
C ILE A 73 -9.39 -10.18 10.42
N GLU A 74 -9.95 -9.43 9.48
CA GLU A 74 -10.73 -10.00 8.40
C GLU A 74 -10.15 -9.60 7.06
N ILE A 75 -10.17 -10.49 6.07
CA ILE A 75 -9.57 -10.25 4.76
C ILE A 75 -10.59 -10.43 3.65
N ARG A 76 -10.49 -9.59 2.62
CA ARG A 76 -11.28 -9.73 1.40
C ARG A 76 -10.41 -9.48 0.19
N ARG A 77 -10.69 -10.14 -0.93
CA ARG A 77 -10.00 -9.82 -2.19
C ARG A 77 -10.35 -8.41 -2.63
N ARG A 78 -9.35 -7.65 -3.06
CA ARG A 78 -9.54 -6.42 -3.82
C ARG A 78 -9.89 -6.77 -5.26
N ASP A 79 -10.83 -6.03 -5.84
CA ASP A 79 -11.21 -6.18 -7.25
C ASP A 79 -10.09 -5.75 -8.21
N GLY A 80 -10.28 -6.08 -9.50
CA GLY A 80 -9.37 -5.69 -10.58
C GLY A 80 -8.66 -6.87 -11.25
N TRP A 81 -7.72 -6.55 -12.14
CA TRP A 81 -7.05 -7.54 -12.98
C TRP A 81 -6.31 -8.61 -12.16
N ARG A 82 -5.70 -8.23 -11.04
CA ARG A 82 -4.96 -9.13 -10.14
C ARG A 82 -5.85 -9.97 -9.22
N ALA A 83 -7.15 -9.69 -9.16
CA ALA A 83 -8.11 -10.50 -8.42
C ALA A 83 -8.46 -11.82 -9.14
N GLN A 84 -8.33 -11.82 -10.47
CA GLN A 84 -8.71 -12.94 -11.33
C GLN A 84 -7.70 -14.09 -11.18
N GLN A 85 -8.21 -15.31 -10.91
CA GLN A 85 -7.38 -16.50 -10.69
C GLN A 85 -6.51 -16.86 -11.90
N THR A 86 -6.97 -16.53 -13.11
CA THR A 86 -6.22 -16.72 -14.35
C THR A 86 -4.95 -15.88 -14.40
N ASN A 87 -4.91 -14.78 -13.63
CA ASN A 87 -3.84 -13.78 -13.67
C ASN A 87 -2.93 -13.92 -12.45
N CYS A 88 -3.50 -14.01 -11.25
CA CYS A 88 -2.76 -14.15 -9.98
C CYS A 88 -3.42 -15.18 -9.06
N GLN A 89 -2.63 -16.06 -8.43
CA GLN A 89 -3.17 -16.96 -7.40
C GLN A 89 -3.24 -16.29 -6.03
N VAL A 90 -2.30 -15.39 -5.76
CA VAL A 90 -2.30 -14.53 -4.58
C VAL A 90 -2.83 -13.16 -5.02
N PRO A 91 -4.09 -12.83 -4.71
CA PRO A 91 -4.67 -11.55 -5.07
C PRO A 91 -4.18 -10.45 -4.11
N THR A 92 -4.40 -9.20 -4.50
CA THR A 92 -4.39 -8.07 -3.58
C THR A 92 -5.56 -8.19 -2.60
N LEU A 93 -5.37 -7.79 -1.35
CA LEU A 93 -6.37 -7.92 -0.29
C LEU A 93 -6.72 -6.56 0.32
N PHE A 94 -7.95 -6.43 0.81
CA PHE A 94 -8.26 -5.53 1.90
C PHE A 94 -8.13 -6.31 3.20
N VAL A 95 -7.58 -5.66 4.22
CA VAL A 95 -7.50 -6.19 5.58
C VAL A 95 -8.24 -5.25 6.50
N ARG A 96 -9.26 -5.75 7.19
CA ARG A 96 -10.04 -5.04 8.18
C ARG A 96 -9.57 -5.38 9.58
N PHE A 97 -9.57 -4.39 10.43
CA PHE A 97 -9.17 -4.43 11.83
C PHE A 97 -10.31 -3.97 12.71
N ASP A 98 -10.47 -4.63 13.86
CA ASP A 98 -11.36 -4.15 14.92
C ASP A 98 -10.57 -3.22 15.85
N GLU A 99 -11.13 -2.03 16.12
CA GLU A 99 -10.53 -1.04 17.02
C GLU A 99 -10.30 -1.62 18.43
N ALA A 100 -11.22 -2.45 18.92
CA ALA A 100 -11.12 -3.06 20.24
C ALA A 100 -9.97 -4.08 20.34
N GLU A 101 -9.57 -4.67 19.22
CA GLU A 101 -8.53 -5.71 19.14
C GLU A 101 -7.15 -5.16 18.76
N THR A 102 -7.08 -3.91 18.29
CA THR A 102 -5.83 -3.29 17.80
C THR A 102 -5.19 -2.31 18.78
N ALA A 103 -5.84 -1.99 19.89
CA ALA A 103 -5.29 -1.12 20.93
C ALA A 103 -3.94 -1.65 21.46
N GLY A 104 -2.92 -0.80 21.44
CA GLY A 104 -1.56 -1.13 21.85
C GLY A 104 -0.83 -2.09 20.90
N THR A 105 -1.26 -2.21 19.64
CA THR A 105 -0.62 -3.02 18.59
C THR A 105 -0.07 -2.10 17.49
N PRO A 106 0.73 -2.60 16.52
CA PRO A 106 1.18 -1.75 15.41
C PRO A 106 0.01 -1.27 14.54
N PHE A 107 -1.16 -1.90 14.64
CA PHE A 107 -2.34 -1.63 13.82
C PHE A 107 -3.35 -0.70 14.51
N GLU A 108 -2.99 -0.13 15.67
CA GLU A 108 -3.86 0.82 16.37
C GLU A 108 -4.28 1.99 15.45
N GLY A 109 -5.57 2.34 15.52
CA GLY A 109 -6.16 3.40 14.70
C GLY A 109 -6.35 3.04 13.22
N GLN A 110 -6.07 1.81 12.81
CA GLN A 110 -6.37 1.33 11.45
C GLN A 110 -7.72 0.61 11.45
N THR A 111 -8.56 0.90 10.45
CA THR A 111 -9.87 0.26 10.27
C THR A 111 -9.85 -0.72 9.12
N GLU A 112 -9.37 -0.27 7.96
CA GLU A 112 -9.16 -1.08 6.77
C GLU A 112 -7.86 -0.64 6.10
N LEU A 113 -7.11 -1.57 5.53
CA LEU A 113 -5.89 -1.28 4.78
C LEU A 113 -5.85 -2.06 3.48
N ALA A 114 -5.32 -1.42 2.44
CA ALA A 114 -4.99 -2.09 1.19
C ALA A 114 -3.67 -2.84 1.35
N LEU A 115 -3.70 -4.16 1.22
CA LEU A 115 -2.53 -5.04 1.23
C LEU A 115 -2.17 -5.44 -0.20
N THR A 116 -1.04 -4.93 -0.69
CA THR A 116 -0.48 -5.31 -1.99
C THR A 116 0.62 -6.35 -1.79
N SER A 117 0.49 -7.49 -2.49
CA SER A 117 1.44 -8.61 -2.44
C SER A 117 1.78 -9.10 -3.86
N HIS A 118 2.71 -10.04 -3.95
CA HIS A 118 3.16 -10.63 -5.20
C HIS A 118 2.02 -11.30 -6.00
N CYS A 119 2.01 -11.14 -7.32
CA CYS A 119 1.14 -11.89 -8.23
C CYS A 119 1.84 -13.20 -8.61
N GLY A 120 1.72 -14.26 -7.80
CA GLY A 120 2.54 -15.46 -7.96
C GLY A 120 1.85 -16.77 -7.60
N LYS A 121 2.64 -17.84 -7.44
CA LYS A 121 2.15 -19.12 -6.92
C LYS A 121 1.90 -19.02 -5.42
N GLY A 122 0.71 -19.39 -4.96
CA GLY A 122 0.34 -19.49 -3.55
C GLY A 122 0.80 -20.80 -2.89
N VAL A 123 0.32 -21.08 -1.66
CA VAL A 123 0.65 -22.30 -0.89
C VAL A 123 0.20 -23.56 -1.66
N ALA A 124 -0.91 -23.42 -2.38
CA ALA A 124 -1.75 -24.37 -3.11
C ALA A 124 -1.19 -25.12 -4.34
N ALA A 125 -0.62 -24.39 -5.31
CA ALA A 125 -1.02 -24.71 -6.68
C ALA A 125 -0.04 -25.58 -7.49
N PRO A 126 -0.51 -26.72 -8.04
CA PRO A 126 0.05 -27.28 -9.25
C PRO A 126 -0.26 -26.37 -10.44
N ASN A 127 0.77 -26.01 -11.20
CA ASN A 127 0.65 -25.63 -12.62
C ASN A 127 -0.17 -24.37 -13.02
N VAL A 128 0.00 -23.22 -12.37
CA VAL A 128 -0.15 -21.95 -13.12
C VAL A 128 1.20 -21.61 -13.75
N ARG A 129 1.24 -21.60 -15.08
CA ARG A 129 2.35 -21.05 -15.86
C ARG A 129 2.28 -19.52 -15.79
N SER A 130 2.67 -18.94 -14.66
CA SER A 130 3.03 -17.52 -14.68
C SER A 130 4.23 -17.37 -15.61
N ARG A 131 4.14 -16.46 -16.59
CA ARG A 131 5.22 -16.21 -17.56
C ARG A 131 6.43 -15.54 -16.90
N ALA A 132 6.25 -14.92 -15.74
CA ALA A 132 7.30 -14.31 -14.95
C ALA A 132 7.77 -15.24 -13.82
N LEU A 133 9.06 -15.15 -13.50
CA LEU A 133 9.66 -15.89 -12.39
C LEU A 133 9.17 -15.31 -11.04
N PRO A 134 9.04 -16.11 -9.98
CA PRO A 134 8.61 -15.65 -8.65
C PRO A 134 9.32 -14.38 -8.16
N ASP A 135 10.64 -14.28 -8.37
CA ASP A 135 11.48 -13.17 -7.91
C ASP A 135 11.19 -11.83 -8.65
N GLN A 136 10.64 -11.89 -9.87
CA GLN A 136 10.26 -10.68 -10.59
C GLN A 136 9.03 -10.00 -9.99
N PHE A 137 8.11 -10.77 -9.40
CA PHE A 137 6.91 -10.20 -8.78
C PHE A 137 7.21 -9.52 -7.46
N GLU A 138 8.18 -10.01 -6.68
CA GLU A 138 8.63 -9.32 -5.47
C GLU A 138 9.27 -7.98 -5.82
N SER A 139 10.06 -7.95 -6.91
CA SER A 139 10.64 -6.69 -7.41
C SER A 139 9.58 -5.66 -7.78
N TYR A 140 8.44 -6.09 -8.37
CA TYR A 140 7.34 -5.18 -8.69
C TYR A 140 6.71 -4.57 -7.43
N VAL A 141 6.45 -5.40 -6.41
CA VAL A 141 5.89 -4.94 -5.12
C VAL A 141 6.81 -3.93 -4.45
N ILE A 142 8.12 -4.20 -4.42
CA ILE A 142 9.10 -3.28 -3.83
C ILE A 142 9.20 -1.98 -4.64
N ASN A 143 9.24 -2.05 -5.98
CA ASN A 143 9.29 -0.86 -6.83
C ASN A 143 8.03 0.00 -6.69
N GLU A 144 6.85 -0.61 -6.52
CA GLU A 144 5.60 0.10 -6.31
C GLU A 144 5.60 0.79 -4.94
N TYR A 145 6.00 0.08 -3.87
CA TYR A 145 6.23 0.66 -2.55
C TYR A 145 7.19 1.86 -2.60
N LEU A 146 8.31 1.72 -3.32
CA LEU A 146 9.28 2.78 -3.53
C LEU A 146 8.65 3.98 -4.25
N GLY A 147 7.76 3.77 -5.22
CA GLY A 147 7.00 4.84 -5.88
C GLY A 147 6.22 5.68 -4.88
N TYR A 148 5.47 5.05 -3.97
CA TYR A 148 4.77 5.79 -2.91
C TYR A 148 5.75 6.54 -1.99
N ARG A 149 6.82 5.88 -1.53
CA ARG A 149 7.84 6.50 -0.67
C ARG A 149 8.52 7.71 -1.32
N MET A 150 8.77 7.65 -2.63
CA MET A 150 9.32 8.78 -3.39
C MET A 150 8.31 9.93 -3.48
N PHE A 151 7.02 9.64 -3.65
CA PHE A 151 6.00 10.68 -3.71
C PHE A 151 5.79 11.35 -2.34
N ASN A 152 5.90 10.59 -1.24
CA ASN A 152 5.84 11.15 0.11
C ASN A 152 6.92 12.22 0.37
N LEU A 153 8.07 12.15 -0.30
CA LEU A 153 9.15 13.15 -0.17
C LEU A 153 8.80 14.51 -0.80
N VAL A 154 7.83 14.57 -1.71
CA VAL A 154 7.49 15.79 -2.44
C VAL A 154 6.10 16.34 -2.07
N THR A 155 5.26 15.60 -1.35
CA THR A 155 3.94 16.07 -0.94
C THR A 155 3.29 15.22 0.16
N ASP A 156 2.56 15.88 1.07
CA ASP A 156 1.74 15.23 2.09
C ASP A 156 0.38 14.73 1.54
N PHE A 157 -0.03 15.25 0.38
CA PHE A 157 -1.18 14.77 -0.42
C PHE A 157 -0.84 13.45 -1.13
N SER A 158 -0.49 12.45 -0.34
CA SER A 158 -0.02 11.15 -0.78
C SER A 158 -0.44 10.07 0.22
N LEU A 159 -0.64 8.84 -0.26
CA LEU A 159 -0.87 7.69 0.62
C LEU A 159 0.42 7.34 1.36
N ARG A 160 0.32 7.08 2.66
CA ARG A 160 1.42 6.49 3.42
C ARG A 160 1.50 4.98 3.17
N VAL A 161 2.70 4.43 3.23
CA VAL A 161 2.93 3.00 2.98
C VAL A 161 3.88 2.37 3.99
N ARG A 162 3.66 1.08 4.31
CA ARG A 162 4.48 0.29 5.24
C ARG A 162 4.91 -1.01 4.58
N LEU A 163 6.22 -1.24 4.50
CA LEU A 163 6.78 -2.48 3.93
C LEU A 163 6.63 -3.64 4.91
N LEU A 164 6.26 -4.80 4.38
CA LEU A 164 5.96 -6.01 5.13
C LEU A 164 6.72 -7.19 4.56
N ARG A 165 6.99 -8.18 5.41
CA ARG A 165 7.32 -9.54 5.00
C ARG A 165 6.35 -10.51 5.63
N ILE A 166 5.52 -11.15 4.81
CA ILE A 166 4.41 -11.99 5.29
C ILE A 166 4.71 -13.46 5.02
N ARG A 167 4.67 -14.27 6.08
CA ARG A 167 4.60 -15.74 6.00
C ARG A 167 3.15 -16.18 5.89
N TYR A 168 2.75 -16.55 4.68
CA TYR A 168 1.42 -17.13 4.41
C TYR A 168 1.45 -18.62 4.70
N THR A 169 0.60 -19.07 5.61
CA THR A 169 0.59 -20.46 6.10
C THR A 169 -0.71 -21.15 5.69
N ASP A 170 -0.62 -22.42 5.26
CA ASP A 170 -1.80 -23.25 5.03
C ASP A 170 -2.54 -23.47 6.38
N PRO A 171 -3.83 -23.11 6.49
CA PRO A 171 -4.60 -23.29 7.71
C PRO A 171 -4.65 -24.75 8.20
N ASP A 172 -4.61 -25.72 7.27
CA ASP A 172 -4.72 -27.15 7.58
C ASP A 172 -3.35 -27.80 7.81
N ASN A 173 -2.26 -27.15 7.39
CA ASN A 173 -0.90 -27.69 7.55
C ASN A 173 0.14 -26.59 7.76
N PRO A 174 0.49 -26.25 9.02
CA PRO A 174 1.45 -25.19 9.33
C PRO A 174 2.87 -25.40 8.78
N ARG A 175 3.24 -26.61 8.34
CA ARG A 175 4.52 -26.88 7.67
C ARG A 175 4.53 -26.44 6.21
N ARG A 176 3.36 -26.17 5.63
CA ARG A 176 3.20 -25.71 4.27
C ARG A 176 2.98 -24.20 4.31
N TYR A 177 4.01 -23.45 3.96
CA TYR A 177 3.98 -22.00 3.95
C TYR A 177 4.88 -21.45 2.85
N PHE A 178 4.71 -20.16 2.54
CA PHE A 178 5.65 -19.40 1.75
C PHE A 178 5.75 -17.98 2.31
N THR A 179 6.87 -17.29 2.06
CA THR A 179 7.12 -15.94 2.57
C THR A 179 7.34 -14.99 1.41
N ARG A 180 6.73 -13.80 1.47
CA ARG A 180 6.84 -12.77 0.42
C ARG A 180 6.86 -11.38 1.00
N ASP A 181 7.47 -10.48 0.25
CA ASP A 181 7.33 -9.05 0.47
C ASP A 181 5.93 -8.58 0.05
N ALA A 182 5.40 -7.66 0.83
CA ALA A 182 4.12 -7.01 0.64
C ALA A 182 4.22 -5.59 1.19
N PHE A 183 3.22 -4.75 0.94
CA PHE A 183 3.11 -3.48 1.65
C PHE A 183 1.65 -3.15 1.96
N PHE A 184 1.44 -2.44 3.07
CA PHE A 184 0.19 -1.73 3.30
C PHE A 184 0.26 -0.35 2.66
N ALA A 185 -0.86 0.09 2.08
CA ALA A 185 -1.15 1.48 1.80
C ALA A 185 -2.28 1.97 2.71
N GLU A 186 -2.15 3.22 3.17
CA GLU A 186 -3.18 3.94 3.92
C GLU A 186 -4.52 3.88 3.17
N HIS A 187 -5.62 3.72 3.89
CA HIS A 187 -6.94 3.75 3.26
C HIS A 187 -7.32 5.17 2.87
N PHE A 188 -8.13 5.30 1.81
CA PHE A 188 -8.48 6.60 1.25
C PHE A 188 -9.27 7.48 2.23
N GLU A 189 -10.13 6.86 3.05
CA GLU A 189 -10.88 7.55 4.10
C GLU A 189 -9.96 8.03 5.23
N SER A 190 -8.99 7.20 5.65
CA SER A 190 -7.99 7.59 6.66
C SER A 190 -7.07 8.70 6.16
N LEU A 191 -6.71 8.69 4.87
CA LEU A 191 -6.00 9.78 4.21
C LEU A 191 -6.84 11.08 4.24
N ALA A 192 -8.13 11.00 3.89
CA ALA A 192 -9.01 12.15 3.89
C ALA A 192 -9.13 12.75 5.29
N GLU A 193 -9.32 11.92 6.32
CA GLU A 193 -9.34 12.33 7.73
C GLU A 193 -8.02 12.99 8.15
N ARG A 194 -6.87 12.37 7.83
CA ARG A 194 -5.54 12.92 8.13
C ARG A 194 -5.33 14.32 7.54
N LEU A 195 -5.89 14.57 6.37
CA LEU A 195 -5.78 15.85 5.66
C LEU A 195 -6.92 16.83 5.96
N GLY A 196 -7.87 16.45 6.81
CA GLY A 196 -9.07 17.26 7.09
C GLY A 196 -9.91 17.52 5.83
N ALA A 197 -9.98 16.53 4.94
CA ALA A 197 -10.66 16.58 3.66
C ALA A 197 -11.78 15.54 3.58
N GLU A 198 -12.63 15.65 2.56
CA GLU A 198 -13.64 14.65 2.24
C GLU A 198 -13.21 13.86 1.00
N LEU A 199 -13.34 12.52 1.04
CA LEU A 199 -13.16 11.70 -0.16
C LEU A 199 -14.34 11.92 -1.11
N MET A 200 -14.03 12.27 -2.36
CA MET A 200 -15.05 12.52 -3.36
C MET A 200 -15.56 11.24 -4.01
N ALA A 201 -16.86 11.21 -4.31
CA ALA A 201 -17.44 10.17 -5.14
C ALA A 201 -17.05 10.37 -6.61
N ASP A 202 -17.05 9.29 -7.38
CA ASP A 202 -16.74 9.32 -8.81
C ASP A 202 -17.68 10.25 -9.60
N GLY A 203 -17.13 10.91 -10.62
CA GLY A 203 -17.87 11.78 -11.52
C GLY A 203 -18.14 13.19 -10.97
N GLN A 204 -17.52 13.56 -9.84
CA GLN A 204 -17.67 14.89 -9.21
C GLN A 204 -16.53 15.86 -9.53
N PHE A 205 -15.63 15.49 -10.44
CA PHE A 205 -14.53 16.36 -10.88
C PHE A 205 -15.03 17.69 -11.46
N ASP A 206 -14.47 18.79 -10.97
CA ASP A 206 -14.72 20.15 -11.45
C ASP A 206 -13.37 20.82 -11.82
N PRO A 207 -13.09 21.03 -13.12
CA PRO A 207 -11.87 21.70 -13.57
C PRO A 207 -11.64 23.08 -12.95
N GLY A 208 -12.71 23.82 -12.63
CA GLY A 208 -12.63 25.15 -12.02
C GLY A 208 -12.25 25.13 -10.54
N ARG A 209 -12.28 23.97 -9.89
CA ARG A 209 -11.94 23.77 -8.47
C ARG A 209 -10.66 22.97 -8.27
N LEU A 210 -10.04 22.48 -9.34
CA LEU A 210 -8.82 21.69 -9.27
C LEU A 210 -7.68 22.50 -8.63
N GLY A 211 -7.07 21.95 -7.58
CA GLY A 211 -5.80 22.40 -7.04
C GLY A 211 -4.69 22.23 -8.08
N LEU A 212 -4.40 23.30 -8.83
CA LEU A 212 -3.48 23.25 -9.95
C LEU A 212 -2.06 22.85 -9.51
N ASP A 213 -1.58 23.36 -8.38
CA ASP A 213 -0.24 23.05 -7.86
C ASP A 213 -0.09 21.57 -7.52
N GLU A 214 -1.11 20.97 -6.90
CA GLU A 214 -1.12 19.52 -6.62
C GLU A 214 -1.25 18.69 -7.90
N ALA A 215 -2.09 19.13 -8.84
CA ALA A 215 -2.28 18.45 -10.13
C ALA A 215 -0.99 18.43 -10.97
N VAL A 216 -0.28 19.54 -11.09
CA VAL A 216 0.98 19.59 -11.84
C VAL A 216 2.11 18.82 -11.13
N ARG A 217 2.14 18.82 -9.80
CA ARG A 217 3.09 18.01 -9.02
C ARG A 217 2.86 16.52 -9.23
N LEU A 218 1.61 16.06 -9.14
CA LEU A 218 1.23 14.68 -9.43
C LEU A 218 1.63 14.32 -10.87
N ALA A 219 1.30 15.16 -11.84
CA ALA A 219 1.61 14.88 -13.24
C ALA A 219 3.12 14.80 -13.52
N LEU A 220 3.91 15.68 -12.92
CA LEU A 220 5.37 15.62 -13.03
C LEU A 220 5.94 14.35 -12.37
N PHE A 221 5.39 13.96 -11.22
CA PHE A 221 5.78 12.71 -10.57
C PHE A 221 5.44 11.49 -11.44
N GLN A 222 4.22 11.41 -11.97
CA GLN A 222 3.82 10.33 -12.88
C GLN A 222 4.71 10.28 -14.13
N TYR A 223 5.11 11.44 -14.67
CA TYR A 223 6.09 11.50 -15.75
C TYR A 223 7.46 10.95 -15.33
N MET A 224 7.97 11.36 -14.15
CA MET A 224 9.27 10.91 -13.62
C MET A 224 9.34 9.38 -13.52
N ILE A 225 8.27 8.74 -13.06
CA ILE A 225 8.20 7.27 -12.94
C ILE A 225 7.71 6.56 -14.22
N GLY A 226 7.46 7.31 -15.30
CA GLY A 226 6.98 6.78 -16.58
C GLY A 226 5.62 6.12 -16.52
N ASN A 227 4.70 6.68 -15.72
CA ASN A 227 3.33 6.21 -15.62
C ASN A 227 2.41 7.05 -16.52
N THR A 228 1.68 6.36 -17.40
CA THR A 228 0.67 6.96 -18.26
C THR A 228 -0.74 6.44 -18.00
N ASP A 229 -0.88 5.48 -17.09
CA ASP A 229 -2.17 4.85 -16.76
C ASP A 229 -2.83 5.61 -15.60
N TRP A 230 -3.23 6.85 -15.86
CA TRP A 230 -3.91 7.69 -14.88
C TRP A 230 -4.70 8.82 -15.55
N SER A 231 -5.74 9.31 -14.87
CA SER A 231 -6.54 10.44 -15.32
C SER A 231 -7.15 11.17 -14.12
N ILE A 232 -6.83 12.45 -13.93
CA ILE A 232 -7.48 13.28 -12.89
C ILE A 232 -8.97 13.44 -13.21
N ALA A 233 -9.30 13.76 -14.47
CA ALA A 233 -10.68 14.00 -14.88
C ALA A 233 -11.51 12.72 -14.94
N GLY A 234 -10.89 11.59 -15.28
CA GLY A 234 -11.53 10.28 -15.29
C GLY A 234 -11.55 9.59 -13.93
N GLN A 235 -10.76 10.09 -12.95
CA GLN A 235 -10.49 9.42 -11.68
C GLN A 235 -9.91 8.00 -11.85
N ASP A 236 -9.15 7.80 -12.93
CA ASP A 236 -8.43 6.54 -13.18
C ASP A 236 -7.10 6.57 -12.43
N ASN A 237 -6.88 5.62 -11.52
CA ASN A 237 -5.68 5.54 -10.66
C ASN A 237 -5.36 6.86 -9.91
N VAL A 238 -6.41 7.66 -9.70
CA VAL A 238 -6.40 8.94 -8.99
C VAL A 238 -7.73 9.08 -8.25
N ILE A 239 -7.67 9.31 -6.93
CA ILE A 239 -8.82 9.77 -6.17
C ILE A 239 -8.80 11.30 -6.08
N LEU A 240 -9.97 11.89 -5.80
CA LEU A 240 -10.09 13.31 -5.50
C LEU A 240 -10.48 13.51 -4.04
N LEU A 241 -9.77 14.42 -3.38
CA LEU A 241 -10.13 14.93 -2.06
C LEU A 241 -10.72 16.31 -2.20
N GLN A 242 -11.85 16.57 -1.54
CA GLN A 242 -12.40 17.90 -1.40
C GLN A 242 -11.88 18.54 -0.11
N MET A 243 -11.04 19.55 -0.27
CA MET A 243 -10.53 20.35 0.84
C MET A 243 -11.60 21.35 1.32
N PRO A 244 -11.50 21.86 2.57
CA PRO A 244 -12.31 22.97 3.03
C PRO A 244 -12.25 24.16 2.05
N GLY A 245 -13.41 24.71 1.71
CA GLY A 245 -13.55 25.75 0.68
C GLY A 245 -13.76 25.23 -0.74
N GLY A 246 -13.82 23.90 -0.93
CA GLY A 246 -14.27 23.27 -2.17
C GLY A 246 -13.18 22.97 -3.20
N ARG A 247 -11.91 23.25 -2.88
CA ARG A 247 -10.75 22.91 -3.73
C ARG A 247 -10.59 21.40 -3.84
N GLN A 248 -10.43 20.87 -5.05
CA GLN A 248 -10.28 19.45 -5.33
C GLN A 248 -8.79 19.11 -5.51
N VAL A 249 -8.27 18.20 -4.70
CA VAL A 249 -6.86 17.78 -4.72
C VAL A 249 -6.77 16.34 -5.20
N PRO A 250 -6.01 16.05 -6.28
CA PRO A 250 -5.83 14.70 -6.76
C PRO A 250 -4.75 13.96 -5.96
N VAL A 251 -4.99 12.68 -5.67
CA VAL A 251 -4.02 11.78 -5.02
C VAL A 251 -3.91 10.51 -5.83
N LEU A 252 -2.66 10.14 -6.18
CA LEU A 252 -2.38 8.94 -6.96
C LEU A 252 -2.50 7.66 -6.14
N TYR A 253 -2.85 6.57 -6.82
CA TYR A 253 -2.72 5.21 -6.34
C TYR A 253 -2.49 4.27 -7.54
N ASP A 254 -2.19 3.01 -7.28
CA ASP A 254 -1.94 1.96 -8.29
C ASP A 254 -0.83 2.32 -9.31
N LEU A 255 0.43 2.05 -8.95
CA LEU A 255 1.60 2.46 -9.75
C LEU A 255 2.19 1.32 -10.57
N ASP A 256 1.50 0.18 -10.70
CA ASP A 256 2.07 -1.04 -11.26
C ASP A 256 2.28 -0.99 -12.78
N GLN A 257 1.57 -0.08 -13.47
CA GLN A 257 1.68 0.23 -14.90
C GLN A 257 2.80 1.25 -15.22
N SER A 258 3.60 1.64 -14.23
CA SER A 258 4.69 2.61 -14.40
C SER A 258 5.96 2.00 -15.01
N GLY A 259 6.80 2.85 -15.60
CA GLY A 259 8.17 2.49 -15.99
C GLY A 259 9.10 2.21 -14.80
N LEU A 260 8.79 2.75 -13.61
CA LEU A 260 9.50 2.45 -12.36
C LEU A 260 9.29 0.98 -11.94
N VAL A 261 8.05 0.51 -11.97
CA VAL A 261 7.71 -0.88 -11.68
C VAL A 261 8.14 -1.78 -12.84
N ASN A 262 7.90 -1.33 -14.08
CA ASN A 262 8.19 -2.03 -15.33
C ASN A 262 7.71 -3.48 -15.29
N ALA A 263 6.48 -3.69 -14.82
CA ALA A 263 5.87 -5.01 -14.81
C ALA A 263 5.82 -5.59 -16.23
N HIS A 264 6.02 -6.89 -16.38
CA HIS A 264 5.98 -7.54 -17.70
C HIS A 264 4.63 -7.35 -18.43
N TYR A 265 3.55 -7.13 -17.68
CA TYR A 265 2.22 -6.82 -18.19
C TYR A 265 1.99 -5.31 -18.40
N ALA A 266 2.87 -4.45 -17.90
CA ALA A 266 2.68 -3.01 -17.98
C ALA A 266 2.69 -2.51 -19.42
N ARG A 267 1.77 -1.62 -19.79
CA ARG A 267 1.65 -1.05 -21.14
C ARG A 267 1.38 0.45 -21.05
N PRO A 268 1.92 1.26 -21.98
CA PRO A 268 1.48 2.63 -22.12
C PRO A 268 -0.03 2.73 -22.33
N ALA A 269 -0.61 3.86 -21.92
CA ALA A 269 -2.00 4.15 -22.23
C ALA A 269 -2.24 4.12 -23.76
N PRO A 270 -3.41 3.62 -24.22
CA PRO A 270 -3.70 3.51 -25.65
C PRO A 270 -3.60 4.86 -26.38
N GLY A 271 -3.09 4.83 -27.62
CA GLY A 271 -3.03 6.01 -28.48
C GLY A 271 -1.81 6.92 -28.28
N LEU A 272 -0.95 6.65 -27.28
CA LEU A 272 0.27 7.43 -27.08
C LEU A 272 1.39 7.09 -28.07
N PRO A 273 2.29 8.05 -28.40
CA PRO A 273 3.40 7.84 -29.33
C PRO A 273 4.60 7.09 -28.71
N ILE A 274 4.36 6.31 -27.66
CA ILE A 274 5.37 5.51 -26.95
C ILE A 274 5.02 4.03 -27.00
N ARG A 275 6.04 3.18 -27.01
CA ARG A 275 5.90 1.72 -27.19
C ARG A 275 6.00 0.94 -25.89
N THR A 276 6.65 1.51 -24.87
CA THR A 276 6.91 0.84 -23.59
C THR A 276 6.80 1.85 -22.45
N VAL A 277 6.38 1.42 -21.26
CA VAL A 277 6.29 2.26 -20.05
C VAL A 277 7.64 2.86 -19.61
N LYS A 278 8.77 2.31 -20.09
CA LYS A 278 10.09 2.90 -19.89
C LYS A 278 10.31 4.20 -20.67
N GLN A 279 9.47 4.52 -21.65
CA GLN A 279 9.51 5.80 -22.35
C GLN A 279 8.57 6.76 -21.63
N ARG A 280 9.13 7.80 -21.00
CA ARG A 280 8.34 8.80 -20.29
C ARG A 280 7.54 9.65 -21.27
N HIS A 281 6.26 9.87 -20.96
CA HIS A 281 5.39 10.74 -21.73
C HIS A 281 4.55 11.58 -20.76
N TYR A 282 4.62 12.91 -20.91
CA TYR A 282 3.98 13.83 -19.97
C TYR A 282 2.50 14.00 -20.36
N LEU A 283 1.58 13.64 -19.45
CA LEU A 283 0.12 13.74 -19.64
C LEU A 283 -0.52 14.90 -18.86
N GLY A 284 0.26 15.65 -18.09
CA GLY A 284 -0.26 16.73 -17.27
C GLY A 284 -0.66 17.97 -18.06
N TYR A 285 -1.29 18.91 -17.36
CA TYR A 285 -1.67 20.19 -17.91
C TYR A 285 -0.46 21.12 -18.02
N CYS A 286 -0.30 21.77 -19.17
CA CYS A 286 0.59 22.92 -19.31
C CYS A 286 -0.22 24.18 -19.04
N HIS A 287 -0.07 24.76 -17.85
CA HIS A 287 -0.76 25.99 -17.46
C HIS A 287 0.22 27.16 -17.37
N ALA A 288 -0.15 28.31 -17.93
CA ALA A 288 0.73 29.48 -18.04
C ALA A 288 1.14 30.07 -16.68
N GLY A 289 0.29 29.89 -15.65
CA GLY A 289 0.56 30.35 -14.29
C GLY A 289 1.36 29.37 -13.42
N THR A 290 1.76 28.21 -13.96
CA THR A 290 2.55 27.24 -13.18
C THR A 290 3.99 27.70 -13.03
N ASP A 291 4.47 27.78 -11.79
CA ASP A 291 5.90 27.98 -11.49
C ASP A 291 6.67 26.68 -11.66
N TRP A 292 7.04 26.39 -12.91
CA TRP A 292 7.79 25.21 -13.28
C TRP A 292 9.17 25.13 -12.62
N GLU A 293 9.82 26.27 -12.40
CA GLU A 293 11.16 26.28 -11.84
C GLU A 293 11.12 25.92 -10.35
N ALA A 294 10.15 26.45 -9.60
CA ALA A 294 9.91 26.04 -8.23
C ALA A 294 9.60 24.54 -8.15
N LEU A 295 8.73 24.04 -9.04
CA LEU A 295 8.37 22.62 -9.08
C LEU A 295 9.59 21.73 -9.40
N PHE A 296 10.37 22.05 -10.43
CA PHE A 296 11.59 21.29 -10.73
C PHE A 296 12.62 21.38 -9.62
N SER A 297 12.74 22.53 -8.95
CA SER A 297 13.63 22.69 -7.79
C SER A 297 13.25 21.75 -6.66
N GLN A 298 11.95 21.61 -6.37
CA GLN A 298 11.44 20.67 -5.36
C GLN A 298 11.88 19.23 -5.65
N PHE A 299 11.72 18.75 -6.89
CA PHE A 299 12.10 17.39 -7.27
C PHE A 299 13.62 17.18 -7.27
N ARG A 300 14.39 18.19 -7.71
CA ARG A 300 15.87 18.13 -7.64
C ARG A 300 16.37 18.06 -6.21
N ALA A 301 15.73 18.79 -5.28
CA ALA A 301 16.07 18.74 -3.87
C ALA A 301 15.80 17.34 -3.26
N ALA A 302 14.74 16.66 -3.68
CA ALA A 302 14.41 15.31 -3.23
C ALA A 302 15.29 14.20 -3.86
N ARG A 303 16.14 14.52 -4.85
CA ARG A 303 16.88 13.52 -5.63
C ARG A 303 17.72 12.59 -4.77
N ASP A 304 18.53 13.15 -3.87
CA ASP A 304 19.46 12.34 -3.08
C ASP A 304 18.73 11.45 -2.07
N ASP A 305 17.59 11.91 -1.54
CA ASP A 305 16.71 11.11 -0.68
C ASP A 305 16.03 9.98 -1.48
N ILE A 306 15.53 10.27 -2.70
CA ILE A 306 14.96 9.28 -3.62
C ILE A 306 15.97 8.17 -3.92
N ILE A 307 17.22 8.52 -4.24
CA ILE A 307 18.26 7.52 -4.51
C ILE A 307 18.62 6.74 -3.23
N SER A 308 18.62 7.40 -2.07
CA SER A 308 18.87 6.76 -0.78
C SER A 308 17.81 5.71 -0.42
N LEU A 309 16.54 5.94 -0.78
CA LEU A 309 15.46 4.95 -0.57
C LEU A 309 15.78 3.60 -1.24
N LEU A 310 16.40 3.60 -2.42
CA LEU A 310 16.77 2.35 -3.11
C LEU A 310 17.78 1.53 -2.31
N VAL A 311 18.68 2.20 -1.58
CA VAL A 311 19.72 1.53 -0.80
C VAL A 311 19.19 1.04 0.54
N GLN A 312 18.34 1.85 1.17
CA GLN A 312 17.81 1.62 2.52
C GLN A 312 16.67 0.60 2.54
N THR A 313 15.94 0.43 1.44
CA THR A 313 14.79 -0.48 1.38
C THR A 313 15.23 -1.95 1.54
N PRO A 314 14.76 -2.65 2.59
CA PRO A 314 15.05 -4.07 2.81
C PRO A 314 14.55 -4.94 1.66
N GLY A 315 15.20 -6.08 1.41
CA GLY A 315 14.78 -7.05 0.39
C GLY A 315 15.06 -6.63 -1.07
N PHE A 316 15.37 -5.35 -1.32
CA PHE A 316 15.61 -4.89 -2.68
C PHE A 316 16.98 -5.34 -3.20
N GLY A 317 17.02 -6.22 -4.19
CA GLY A 317 18.26 -6.83 -4.68
C GLY A 317 19.22 -5.85 -5.35
N ARG A 318 20.52 -6.17 -5.38
CA ARG A 318 21.55 -5.28 -5.95
C ARG A 318 21.36 -5.02 -7.44
N GLY A 319 20.90 -6.02 -8.19
CA GLY A 319 20.66 -5.90 -9.64
C GLY A 319 19.49 -4.96 -9.92
N GLU A 320 18.41 -5.15 -9.16
CA GLU A 320 17.18 -4.37 -9.21
C GLU A 320 17.46 -2.92 -8.83
N ARG A 321 18.17 -2.67 -7.72
CA ARG A 321 18.63 -1.32 -7.33
C ARG A 321 19.36 -0.59 -8.46
N ARG A 322 20.28 -1.28 -9.12
CA ARG A 322 21.06 -0.70 -10.23
C ARG A 322 20.15 -0.37 -11.42
N MET A 323 19.23 -1.27 -11.78
CA MET A 323 18.31 -1.04 -12.90
C MET A 323 17.33 0.10 -12.60
N THR A 324 16.70 0.09 -11.42
CA THR A 324 15.77 1.13 -10.97
C THR A 324 16.46 2.48 -10.83
N GLY A 325 17.66 2.53 -10.23
CA GLY A 325 18.46 3.75 -10.14
C GLY A 325 18.84 4.31 -11.51
N ALA A 326 19.31 3.45 -12.43
CA ALA A 326 19.63 3.87 -13.80
C ALA A 326 18.40 4.37 -14.57
N TYR A 327 17.22 3.81 -14.31
CA TYR A 327 15.98 4.31 -14.88
C TYR A 327 15.65 5.71 -14.34
N LEU A 328 15.70 5.91 -13.02
CA LEU A 328 15.43 7.20 -12.39
C LEU A 328 16.40 8.30 -12.85
N ASP A 329 17.66 7.96 -13.09
CA ASP A 329 18.70 8.88 -13.59
C ASP A 329 18.65 9.18 -15.10
N SER A 330 17.84 8.43 -15.87
CA SER A 330 17.83 8.49 -17.35
C SER A 330 17.08 9.65 -17.97
#